data_AF-A0A163BBQ8-F1
#
_entry.id   AF-A0A163BBQ8-F1
#
_cell.length_a   1.000
_cell.length_b   1.000
_cell.length_c   1.000
_cell.angle_alpha   90.00
_cell.angle_beta   90.00
_cell.angle_gamma   90.00
#
_symmetry.space_group_name_H-M   'P 1'
#
loop_
_entity.id
_entity.type
_entity.pdbx_description
1 polymer ?
#
loop_
_entity_poly.entity_id
_entity_poly.type
_entity_poly.pdbx_seq_one_letter_code
_entity_poly.pdbx_strand_id
1 'polypeptide(L)'
;MIYIDSLPQDDFYTEEFQTITELELPKSAYFKFKKATYPDFHGEYMSAAAISVNKNDFKKLLSEVKNSKKLMEYQDTGSKPYDWIKAQTGDQNYVFFASSNKGNDYHFIGFCKDEKTIIIHLVKW
;
A
#
# COMPACT_ATOMS: atom_id res chain seq x y z
N MET A 1 1.58 2.16 -32.98
CA MET A 1 1.57 1.08 -31.98
C MET A 1 0.89 1.62 -30.74
N ILE A 2 -0.24 1.03 -30.32
CA ILE A 2 -0.89 1.39 -29.07
C ILE A 2 -0.26 0.50 -28.01
N TYR A 3 0.63 1.06 -27.20
CA TYR A 3 1.14 0.38 -26.00
C TYR A 3 0.09 0.57 -24.92
N ILE A 4 -0.79 -0.41 -24.74
CA ILE A 4 -1.66 -0.43 -23.57
C ILE A 4 -0.73 -0.83 -22.43
N ASP A 5 -0.27 0.16 -21.65
CA ASP A 5 0.37 -0.11 -20.36
C ASP A 5 -0.64 -0.92 -19.54
N SER A 6 -0.45 -2.24 -19.47
CA SER A 6 -1.25 -3.11 -18.64
C SER A 6 -0.92 -2.80 -17.18
N LEU A 7 -1.64 -1.84 -16.59
CA LEU A 7 -1.58 -1.57 -15.17
C LEU A 7 -1.87 -2.87 -14.39
N PRO A 8 -1.16 -3.14 -13.27
CA PRO A 8 -1.43 -4.34 -12.51
C PRO A 8 -2.89 -4.42 -12.05
N GLN A 9 -3.44 -5.64 -12.09
CA GLN A 9 -4.80 -5.93 -11.65
C GLN A 9 -4.90 -5.87 -10.12
N ASP A 10 -6.12 -5.94 -9.58
CA ASP A 10 -6.37 -5.86 -8.14
C ASP A 10 -5.70 -7.00 -7.37
N ASP A 11 -5.59 -8.19 -7.97
CA ASP A 11 -4.94 -9.36 -7.39
C ASP A 11 -3.48 -9.07 -7.02
N PHE A 12 -2.75 -8.33 -7.86
CA PHE A 12 -1.37 -7.92 -7.60
C PHE A 12 -1.26 -7.13 -6.28
N TYR A 13 -2.10 -6.11 -6.09
CA TYR A 13 -2.07 -5.28 -4.88
C TYR A 13 -2.66 -5.99 -3.66
N THR A 14 -3.50 -6.99 -3.88
CA THR A 14 -4.00 -7.88 -2.83
C THR A 14 -2.88 -8.75 -2.28
N GLU A 15 -2.07 -9.34 -3.17
CA GLU A 15 -0.88 -10.11 -2.80
C GLU A 15 0.16 -9.23 -2.10
N GLU A 16 0.37 -7.99 -2.57
CA GLU A 16 1.25 -7.03 -1.90
C GLU A 16 0.76 -6.70 -0.49
N PHE A 17 -0.53 -6.39 -0.32
CA PHE A 17 -1.11 -6.14 1.00
C PHE A 17 -0.87 -7.32 1.95
N GLN A 18 -1.13 -8.53 1.47
CA GLN A 18 -0.92 -9.75 2.25
C GLN A 18 0.57 -9.98 2.55
N THR A 19 1.47 -9.64 1.64
CA THR A 19 2.91 -9.73 1.87
C THR A 19 3.40 -8.73 2.92
N ILE A 20 2.87 -7.52 2.92
CA ILE A 20 3.24 -6.43 3.84
C ILE A 20 2.69 -6.70 5.25
N THR A 21 1.43 -7.14 5.35
CA THR A 21 0.71 -7.23 6.62
C THR A 21 0.59 -8.65 7.18
N GLU A 22 0.74 -9.66 6.31
CA GLU A 22 0.34 -11.06 6.57
C GLU A 22 -1.14 -11.22 6.97
N LEU A 23 -1.97 -10.24 6.56
CA LEU A 23 -3.41 -10.25 6.74
C LEU A 23 -4.10 -10.36 5.38
N GLU A 24 -5.29 -10.95 5.36
CA GLU A 24 -6.13 -10.93 4.17
C GLU A 24 -6.87 -9.61 4.05
N LEU A 25 -7.05 -9.12 2.82
CA LEU A 25 -7.94 -8.00 2.58
C LEU A 25 -9.40 -8.39 2.90
N PRO A 26 -10.15 -7.54 3.63
CA PRO A 26 -11.55 -7.80 3.91
C PRO A 26 -12.37 -7.73 2.62
N LYS A 27 -13.51 -8.44 2.58
CA LYS A 27 -14.43 -8.42 1.43
C LYS A 27 -14.99 -7.02 1.09
N SER A 28 -14.89 -6.07 2.02
CA SER A 28 -15.29 -4.68 1.78
C SER A 28 -14.23 -3.84 1.06
N ALA A 29 -13.04 -4.39 0.86
CA ALA A 29 -11.94 -3.71 0.19
C ALA A 29 -12.25 -3.46 -1.28
N TYR A 30 -11.99 -2.25 -1.72
CA TYR A 30 -11.90 -1.90 -3.13
C TYR A 30 -10.75 -0.93 -3.36
N PHE A 31 -10.05 -1.10 -4.48
CA PHE A 31 -8.93 -0.24 -4.84
C PHE A 31 -9.43 1.03 -5.53
N LYS A 32 -9.26 2.18 -4.86
CA LYS A 32 -9.62 3.50 -5.44
C LYS A 32 -8.60 3.94 -6.49
N PHE A 33 -7.33 3.82 -6.14
CA PHE A 33 -6.21 4.27 -6.95
C PHE A 33 -5.09 3.25 -6.86
N LYS A 34 -4.41 3.01 -7.97
CA LYS A 34 -3.36 2.01 -8.10
C LYS A 34 -2.33 2.51 -9.09
N LYS A 35 -1.05 2.37 -8.77
CA LYS A 35 0.04 2.72 -9.67
C LYS A 35 1.26 1.86 -9.38
N ALA A 36 1.91 1.38 -10.43
CA ALA A 36 3.19 0.71 -10.34
C ALA A 36 4.10 1.13 -11.49
N THR A 37 5.41 0.99 -11.31
CA THR A 37 6.38 1.02 -12.41
C THR A 37 6.50 -0.37 -13.02
N TYR A 38 6.93 -0.43 -14.29
CA TYR A 38 7.36 -1.70 -14.86
C TYR A 38 8.60 -2.20 -14.14
N PRO A 39 8.71 -3.51 -13.85
CA PRO A 39 9.95 -4.11 -13.40
C PRO A 39 11.06 -3.86 -14.41
N ASP A 40 12.25 -3.52 -13.91
CA ASP A 40 13.43 -3.43 -14.74
C ASP A 40 14.05 -4.82 -15.03
N PHE A 41 15.24 -4.86 -15.65
CA PHE A 41 15.92 -6.13 -15.96
C PHE A 41 16.34 -6.93 -14.72
N HIS A 42 16.40 -6.28 -13.55
CA HIS A 42 16.71 -6.89 -12.26
C HIS A 42 15.44 -7.25 -11.47
N GLY A 43 14.25 -6.88 -11.98
CA GLY A 43 12.97 -7.09 -11.30
C GLY A 43 12.68 -6.04 -10.25
N GLU A 44 13.40 -4.92 -10.23
CA GLU A 44 13.16 -3.78 -9.35
C GLU A 44 11.92 -3.04 -9.82
N TYR A 45 11.02 -2.73 -8.88
CA TYR A 45 9.82 -1.96 -9.17
C TYR A 45 9.31 -1.22 -7.94
N MET A 46 8.46 -0.23 -8.18
CA MET A 46 7.76 0.52 -7.15
C MET A 46 6.26 0.42 -7.40
N SER A 47 5.48 0.27 -6.34
CA SER A 47 4.02 0.22 -6.42
C SER A 47 3.39 0.96 -5.26
N ALA A 48 2.19 1.51 -5.48
CA ALA A 48 1.39 2.10 -4.45
C ALA A 48 -0.10 1.98 -4.78
N ALA A 49 -0.92 1.80 -3.74
CA ALA A 49 -2.36 1.76 -3.88
C ALA A 49 -3.09 2.43 -2.72
N ALA A 50 -4.24 3.01 -3.01
CA ALA A 50 -5.21 3.47 -2.03
C ALA A 50 -6.40 2.50 -2.00
N ILE A 51 -6.50 1.77 -0.90
CA ILE A 51 -7.53 0.79 -0.62
C ILE A 51 -8.60 1.45 0.24
N SER A 52 -9.86 1.26 -0.11
CA SER A 52 -10.97 1.72 0.72
C SER A 52 -11.71 0.52 1.28
N VAL A 53 -11.99 0.57 2.57
CA VAL A 53 -12.72 -0.45 3.33
C VAL A 53 -13.87 0.20 4.09
N ASN A 54 -14.78 -0.61 4.63
CA ASN A 54 -15.74 -0.08 5.59
C ASN A 54 -15.06 0.25 6.94
N LYS A 55 -15.74 1.04 7.77
CA LYS A 55 -15.22 1.52 9.05
C LYS A 55 -14.87 0.39 10.05
N ASN A 56 -15.61 -0.71 10.04
CA ASN A 56 -15.38 -1.82 10.97
C ASN A 56 -14.11 -2.57 10.59
N ASP A 57 -13.95 -2.87 9.31
CA ASP A 57 -12.77 -3.54 8.76
C ASP A 57 -11.53 -2.66 8.90
N PHE A 58 -11.66 -1.34 8.69
CA PHE A 58 -10.58 -0.37 8.94
C PHE A 58 -10.04 -0.49 10.37
N LYS A 59 -10.94 -0.44 11.37
CA LYS A 59 -10.54 -0.49 12.79
C LYS A 59 -9.94 -1.83 13.15
N LYS A 60 -10.46 -2.92 12.59
CA LYS A 60 -9.93 -4.27 12.79
C LYS A 60 -8.50 -4.37 12.24
N LEU A 61 -8.29 -4.00 10.97
CA LEU A 61 -6.97 -4.01 10.34
C LEU A 61 -5.99 -3.09 11.08
N LEU A 62 -6.41 -1.90 11.47
CA LEU A 62 -5.59 -0.97 12.25
C LEU A 62 -5.11 -1.59 13.56
N SER A 63 -6.02 -2.26 14.28
CA SER A 63 -5.68 -2.96 15.53
C SER A 63 -4.73 -4.12 15.30
N GLU A 64 -4.99 -4.95 14.28
CA GLU A 64 -4.16 -6.10 13.94
C GLU A 64 -2.75 -5.68 13.54
N VAL A 65 -2.63 -4.67 12.68
CA VAL A 65 -1.33 -4.14 12.25
C VAL A 65 -0.58 -3.52 13.43
N LYS A 66 -1.23 -2.74 14.31
CA LYS A 66 -0.60 -2.17 15.52
C LYS A 66 -0.10 -3.23 16.49
N ASN A 67 -0.84 -4.32 16.65
CA ASN A 67 -0.46 -5.43 17.51
C ASN A 67 0.61 -6.33 16.86
N SER A 68 0.72 -6.28 15.53
CA SER A 68 1.81 -6.93 14.82
C SER A 68 3.11 -6.18 15.11
N LYS A 69 4.09 -6.85 15.72
CA LYS A 69 5.45 -6.29 15.88
C LYS A 69 6.27 -6.35 14.58
N LYS A 70 5.60 -6.51 13.42
CA LYS A 70 6.23 -6.80 12.12
C LYS A 70 6.58 -5.54 11.35
N LEU A 71 5.79 -4.49 11.54
CA LEU A 71 6.04 -3.18 10.97
C LEU A 71 6.48 -2.27 12.12
N MET A 72 7.59 -1.57 11.92
CA MET A 72 8.07 -0.57 12.87
C MET A 72 7.70 0.81 12.37
N GLU A 73 7.48 1.76 13.28
CA GLU A 73 7.31 3.15 12.87
C GLU A 73 8.66 3.64 12.30
N TYR A 74 8.71 3.84 10.99
CA TYR A 74 9.88 4.38 10.30
C TYR A 74 9.42 5.42 9.27
N GLN A 75 10.37 6.20 8.76
CA GLN A 75 10.08 7.24 7.78
C GLN A 75 9.60 6.65 6.45
N ASP A 76 8.81 7.46 5.77
CA ASP A 76 8.27 7.23 4.45
C ASP A 76 9.38 7.31 3.37
N THR A 77 9.49 6.28 2.53
CA THR A 77 10.37 6.30 1.35
C THR A 77 9.57 6.80 0.16
N GLY A 78 9.87 8.01 -0.31
CA GLY A 78 9.18 8.61 -1.45
C GLY A 78 9.39 7.84 -2.76
N SER A 79 8.35 7.78 -3.61
CA SER A 79 8.42 7.21 -4.96
C SER A 79 7.37 7.83 -5.88
N LYS A 80 7.58 7.76 -7.21
CA LYS A 80 6.62 8.31 -8.19
C LYS A 80 5.21 7.70 -8.08
N PRO A 81 5.03 6.36 -7.92
CA PRO A 81 3.71 5.79 -7.70
C PRO A 81 3.06 6.32 -6.43
N TYR A 82 3.82 6.38 -5.35
CA TYR A 82 3.32 6.77 -4.05
C TYR A 82 2.96 8.26 -3.96
N ASP A 83 3.80 9.14 -4.51
CA ASP A 83 3.50 10.57 -4.60
C ASP A 83 2.24 10.83 -5.42
N TRP A 84 2.03 10.05 -6.49
CA TRP A 84 0.78 10.13 -7.26
C TRP A 84 -0.43 9.70 -6.42
N ILE A 85 -0.32 8.60 -5.65
CA ILE A 85 -1.41 8.16 -4.74
C ILE A 85 -1.71 9.21 -3.66
N LYS A 86 -0.68 9.80 -3.03
CA LYS A 86 -0.86 10.90 -2.06
C LYS A 86 -1.59 12.09 -2.68
N ALA A 87 -1.22 12.49 -3.90
CA ALA A 87 -1.89 13.55 -4.62
C ALA A 87 -3.37 13.24 -4.93
N GLN A 88 -3.70 12.00 -5.30
CA GLN A 88 -5.11 11.59 -5.56
C GLN A 88 -5.96 11.50 -4.29
N THR A 89 -5.33 11.13 -3.17
CA THR A 89 -6.02 10.97 -1.88
C THR A 89 -6.15 12.27 -1.09
N GLY A 90 -5.51 13.36 -1.56
CA GLY A 90 -5.59 14.67 -0.95
C GLY A 90 -4.67 14.84 0.28
N ASP A 91 -3.53 14.15 0.28
CA ASP A 91 -2.50 14.23 1.33
C ASP A 91 -3.06 13.96 2.74
N GLN A 92 -3.80 12.85 2.87
CA GLN A 92 -4.43 12.52 4.14
C GLN A 92 -3.36 12.18 5.19
N ASN A 93 -3.30 13.01 6.22
CA ASN A 93 -2.60 12.69 7.47
C ASN A 93 -3.01 11.29 7.95
N TYR A 94 -2.02 10.48 8.32
CA TYR A 94 -2.25 9.17 8.89
C TYR A 94 -2.69 9.25 10.35
N VAL A 95 -3.64 8.41 10.76
CA VAL A 95 -3.85 8.09 12.19
C VAL A 95 -2.81 7.12 12.72
N PHE A 96 -2.21 6.36 11.81
CA PHE A 96 -1.14 5.41 12.07
C PHE A 96 -0.48 5.06 10.74
N PHE A 97 0.83 4.93 10.76
CA PHE A 97 1.58 4.38 9.65
C PHE A 97 2.68 3.50 10.22
N ALA A 98 3.10 2.52 9.44
CA ALA A 98 4.24 1.70 9.78
C ALA A 98 4.91 1.21 8.51
N SER A 99 6.19 0.88 8.63
CA SER A 99 6.98 0.38 7.51
C SER A 99 7.97 -0.66 7.99
N SER A 100 8.50 -1.43 7.06
CA SER A 100 9.58 -2.36 7.34
C SER A 100 10.50 -2.47 6.13
N ASN A 101 11.75 -2.80 6.39
CA ASN A 101 12.66 -3.30 5.38
C ASN A 101 12.73 -4.81 5.54
N LYS A 102 12.24 -5.57 4.56
CA LYS A 102 12.32 -7.03 4.56
C LYS A 102 13.30 -7.46 3.47
N GLY A 103 14.54 -7.75 3.88
CA GLY A 103 15.63 -7.93 2.93
C GLY A 103 15.99 -6.58 2.31
N ASN A 104 15.93 -6.48 0.98
CA ASN A 104 16.09 -5.21 0.27
C ASN A 104 14.75 -4.48 0.10
N ASP A 105 13.60 -5.10 0.35
CA ASP A 105 12.31 -4.50 -0.03
C ASP A 105 11.80 -3.55 1.06
N TYR A 106 11.39 -2.34 0.67
CA TYR A 106 10.72 -1.39 1.53
C TYR A 106 9.21 -1.59 1.44
N HIS A 107 8.58 -1.79 2.59
CA HIS A 107 7.14 -1.95 2.73
C HIS A 107 6.58 -0.84 3.60
N PHE A 108 5.46 -0.25 3.21
CA PHE A 108 4.77 0.78 3.95
C PHE A 108 3.26 0.54 3.93
N ILE A 109 2.63 0.82 5.08
CA ILE A 109 1.19 0.91 5.22
C ILE A 109 0.82 2.15 6.02
N GLY A 110 -0.16 2.90 5.52
CA GLY A 110 -0.69 4.10 6.15
C GLY A 110 -2.20 4.03 6.30
N PHE A 111 -2.71 4.25 7.50
CA PHE A 111 -4.13 4.32 7.82
C PHE A 111 -4.54 5.79 7.88
N CYS A 112 -5.43 6.22 7.00
CA CYS A 112 -5.80 7.63 6.88
C CYS A 112 -6.84 8.07 7.92
N LYS A 113 -6.88 9.37 8.23
CA LYS A 113 -7.84 9.98 9.19
C LYS A 113 -9.31 9.85 8.82
N ASP A 114 -9.64 9.52 7.58
CA ASP A 114 -11.02 9.31 7.15
C ASP A 114 -11.64 7.98 7.64
N GLU A 115 -10.85 7.16 8.37
CA GLU A 115 -11.25 5.86 8.93
C GLU A 115 -11.81 4.87 7.90
N LYS A 116 -11.43 5.03 6.63
CA LYS A 116 -11.84 4.15 5.52
C LYS A 116 -10.74 3.89 4.51
N THR A 117 -9.74 4.76 4.39
CA THR A 117 -8.69 4.64 3.39
C THR A 117 -7.37 4.17 4.00
N ILE A 118 -6.80 3.15 3.39
CA ILE A 118 -5.52 2.53 3.70
C ILE A 118 -4.63 2.71 2.47
N ILE A 119 -3.42 3.20 2.66
CA ILE A 119 -2.42 3.33 1.59
C ILE A 119 -1.38 2.25 1.81
N ILE A 120 -1.03 1.52 0.76
CA ILE A 120 0.14 0.64 0.74
C ILE A 120 1.15 1.19 -0.25
N HIS A 121 2.43 1.01 0.07
CA HIS A 121 3.54 1.34 -0.81
C HIS A 121 4.63 0.28 -0.68
N LEU A 122 5.14 -0.17 -1.82
CA LEU A 122 6.26 -1.09 -1.91
C LEU A 122 7.34 -0.53 -2.84
N VAL A 123 8.60 -0.65 -2.41
CA VAL A 123 9.78 -0.44 -3.26
C VAL A 123 10.61 -1.72 -3.21
N LYS A 124 10.77 -2.34 -4.36
CA LYS A 124 11.61 -3.52 -4.56
C LYS A 124 12.91 -3.11 -5.24
N TRP A 125 14.02 -3.40 -4.59
CA TRP A 125 15.38 -3.23 -5.09
C TRP A 125 16.02 -4.58 -5.40
#